data_AF-A0A524JMN6-F1
#
_entry.id   AF-A0A524JMN6-F1
#
_cell.length_a   1.000
_cell.length_b   1.000
_cell.length_c   1.000
_cell.angle_alpha   90.00
_cell.angle_beta   90.00
_cell.angle_gamma   90.00
#
_symmetry.space_group_name_H-M   'P 1'
#
loop_
_entity.id
_entity.type
_entity.pdbx_description
1 polymer ?
#
loop_
_entity_poly.entity_id
_entity_poly.type
_entity_poly.pdbx_seq_one_letter_code
_entity_poly.pdbx_strand_id
1 'polypeptide(L)'
;MKQKAQNSVAQIESDELSAMPDFIRTYAQAWMQPQSQEAPRTVPEAAKSLENIKESLVFAYLVSNLNFKNLPLKTFMDSFEKKILLACLRLTGGNQKNAAAVMSIKPTVLFEKMRKHGINRQQLRLPGAWSSSHLEMRD
;
A
#
# COMPACT_ATOMS: atom_id res chain seq x y z
N MET A 1 15.43 -35.95 -26.38
CA MET A 1 14.01 -36.18 -26.00
C MET A 1 13.80 -35.65 -24.58
N LYS A 2 12.80 -34.75 -24.41
CA LYS A 2 11.87 -34.53 -23.26
C LYS A 2 12.41 -34.62 -21.82
N GLN A 3 12.03 -33.80 -20.82
CA GLN A 3 11.10 -32.67 -20.69
C GLN A 3 11.30 -32.06 -19.28
N LYS A 4 10.92 -30.78 -19.14
CA LYS A 4 10.77 -30.00 -17.89
C LYS A 4 9.85 -30.65 -16.86
N ALA A 5 10.02 -30.28 -15.59
CA ALA A 5 8.94 -29.92 -14.65
C ALA A 5 9.54 -29.34 -13.35
N GLN A 6 8.91 -28.46 -12.57
CA GLN A 6 8.02 -27.32 -12.78
C GLN A 6 7.74 -26.74 -11.37
N ASN A 7 7.48 -25.44 -11.32
CA ASN A 7 7.04 -24.63 -10.18
C ASN A 7 6.24 -25.34 -9.05
N SER A 8 6.71 -25.20 -7.82
CA SER A 8 6.11 -25.68 -6.57
C SER A 8 5.29 -24.61 -5.82
N VAL A 9 4.52 -23.76 -6.52
CA VAL A 9 3.73 -22.69 -5.86
C VAL A 9 2.32 -22.59 -6.46
N ALA A 10 1.54 -23.67 -6.42
CA ALA A 10 0.17 -23.64 -6.95
C ALA A 10 -0.81 -24.63 -6.30
N GLN A 11 -0.65 -24.96 -5.01
CA GLN A 11 -1.66 -25.73 -4.28
C GLN A 11 -1.82 -25.16 -2.86
N ILE A 12 -2.70 -24.17 -2.72
CA ILE A 12 -3.36 -23.87 -1.44
C ILE A 12 -4.71 -24.58 -1.55
N GLU A 13 -4.93 -25.57 -0.69
CA GLU A 13 -6.15 -26.37 -0.65
C GLU A 13 -7.37 -25.49 -0.33
N SER A 14 -8.51 -25.83 -0.94
CA SER A 14 -9.79 -25.11 -0.81
C SER A 14 -10.29 -24.96 0.63
N ASP A 15 -9.82 -25.81 1.56
CA ASP A 15 -10.21 -25.78 2.97
C ASP A 15 -9.59 -24.61 3.75
N GLU A 16 -8.36 -24.17 3.41
CA GLU A 16 -7.70 -23.04 4.09
C GLU A 16 -8.35 -21.68 3.76
N LEU A 17 -9.01 -21.55 2.60
CA LEU A 17 -9.72 -20.33 2.19
C LEU A 17 -11.01 -20.09 2.99
N SER A 18 -11.60 -21.13 3.59
CA SER A 18 -12.84 -21.01 4.36
C SER A 18 -12.62 -20.42 5.76
N ALA A 19 -11.41 -20.58 6.31
CA ALA A 19 -11.01 -20.09 7.63
C ALA A 19 -10.50 -18.64 7.62
N MET A 20 -10.36 -18.04 6.43
CA MET A 20 -9.87 -16.66 6.28
C MET A 20 -11.01 -15.64 6.38
N PRO A 21 -10.75 -14.46 6.97
CA PRO A 21 -11.70 -13.34 6.93
C PRO A 21 -12.15 -13.01 5.50
N ASP A 22 -13.43 -12.66 5.34
CA ASP A 22 -14.07 -12.47 4.02
C ASP A 22 -13.30 -11.55 3.07
N PHE A 23 -12.66 -10.52 3.60
CA PHE A 23 -11.89 -9.58 2.79
C PHE A 23 -10.64 -10.22 2.16
N ILE A 24 -10.03 -11.21 2.82
CA ILE A 24 -8.89 -11.96 2.30
C ILE A 24 -9.35 -12.99 1.28
N ARG A 25 -10.48 -13.66 1.53
CA ARG A 25 -11.08 -14.61 0.59
C ARG A 25 -11.47 -13.91 -0.72
N THR A 26 -12.09 -12.75 -0.63
CA THR A 26 -12.46 -11.92 -1.79
C THR A 26 -11.23 -11.51 -2.60
N TYR A 27 -10.14 -11.15 -1.91
CA TYR A 27 -8.88 -10.80 -2.56
C TYR A 27 -8.26 -12.04 -3.24
N ALA A 28 -8.10 -13.16 -2.54
CA ALA A 28 -7.53 -14.38 -3.09
C ALA A 28 -8.29 -14.89 -4.33
N GLN A 29 -9.63 -14.83 -4.30
CA GLN A 29 -10.49 -15.18 -5.43
C GLN A 29 -10.28 -14.25 -6.64
N ALA A 30 -10.05 -12.95 -6.42
CA ALA A 30 -9.77 -12.00 -7.50
C ALA A 30 -8.42 -12.25 -8.19
N TRP A 31 -7.43 -12.80 -7.48
CA TRP A 31 -6.11 -13.13 -8.03
C TRP A 31 -6.01 -14.54 -8.64
N MET A 32 -7.00 -15.41 -8.40
CA MET A 32 -7.06 -16.77 -8.92
C MET A 32 -7.92 -16.93 -10.18
N GLN A 33 -8.61 -15.89 -10.65
CA GLN A 33 -9.33 -15.96 -11.92
C GLN A 33 -8.34 -15.95 -13.10
N PRO A 34 -8.32 -16.98 -13.96
CA PRO A 34 -7.60 -16.89 -15.22
C PRO A 34 -8.26 -15.79 -16.06
N GLN A 35 -7.49 -14.73 -16.37
CA GLN A 35 -7.90 -13.66 -17.27
C GLN A 35 -8.30 -14.26 -18.62
N SER A 36 -9.59 -14.55 -18.77
CA SER A 36 -10.18 -15.00 -20.01
C SER A 36 -11.32 -14.07 -20.35
N GLN A 37 -11.08 -13.34 -21.43
CA GLN A 37 -12.01 -12.62 -22.30
C GLN A 37 -12.30 -11.14 -21.97
N GLU A 38 -12.02 -10.37 -23.02
CA GLU A 38 -12.08 -8.94 -23.17
C GLU A 38 -13.52 -8.44 -22.98
N ALA A 39 -13.70 -7.55 -22.02
CA ALA A 39 -14.86 -6.68 -21.90
C ALA A 39 -14.39 -5.22 -22.02
N PRO A 40 -15.22 -4.29 -22.52
CA PRO A 40 -14.79 -2.97 -22.99
C PRO A 40 -14.10 -2.22 -21.85
N ARG A 41 -12.87 -1.75 -22.13
CA ARG A 41 -11.98 -1.09 -21.16
C ARG A 41 -12.49 0.29 -20.78
N THR A 42 -13.60 0.38 -20.04
CA THR A 42 -13.88 1.55 -19.23
C THR A 42 -12.88 1.50 -18.08
N VAL A 43 -11.76 2.22 -18.22
CA VAL A 43 -10.82 2.44 -17.11
C VAL A 43 -11.65 2.90 -15.91
N PRO A 44 -11.64 2.17 -14.78
CA PRO A 44 -12.45 2.51 -13.62
C PRO A 44 -12.20 3.96 -13.22
N GLU A 45 -13.25 4.72 -12.95
CA GLU A 45 -13.15 6.15 -12.61
C GLU A 45 -12.19 6.41 -11.44
N ALA A 46 -12.15 5.49 -10.47
CA ALA A 46 -11.20 5.48 -9.36
C ALA A 46 -9.73 5.41 -9.83
N ALA A 47 -9.44 4.67 -10.90
CA ALA A 47 -8.09 4.56 -11.46
C ALA A 47 -7.67 5.87 -12.16
N LYS A 48 -8.58 6.50 -12.92
CA LYS A 48 -8.34 7.84 -13.49
C LYS A 48 -8.12 8.88 -12.40
N SER A 49 -8.92 8.83 -11.33
CA SER A 49 -8.75 9.70 -10.17
C SER A 49 -7.40 9.51 -9.49
N LEU A 50 -6.91 8.27 -9.37
CA LEU A 50 -5.61 8.00 -8.77
C LEU A 50 -4.46 8.54 -9.62
N GLU A 51 -4.50 8.39 -10.94
CA GLU A 51 -3.48 8.95 -11.83
C GLU A 51 -3.42 10.49 -11.72
N ASN A 52 -4.57 11.16 -11.71
CA ASN A 52 -4.62 12.61 -11.52
C ASN A 52 -4.03 13.06 -10.16
N ILE A 53 -4.27 12.28 -9.10
CA ILE A 53 -3.68 12.55 -7.77
C ILE A 53 -2.17 12.36 -7.79
N LYS A 54 -1.67 11.33 -8.48
CA LYS A 54 -0.22 11.10 -8.63
C LYS A 54 0.43 12.26 -9.38
N GLU A 55 -0.15 12.70 -10.49
CA GLU A 55 0.36 13.85 -11.24
C GLU A 55 0.40 15.11 -10.38
N SER A 56 -0.69 15.37 -9.64
CA SER A 56 -0.77 16.49 -8.70
C SER A 56 0.32 16.43 -7.62
N LEU A 57 0.61 15.23 -7.09
CA LEU A 57 1.67 15.03 -6.10
C LEU A 57 3.07 15.30 -6.69
N VAL A 58 3.30 14.86 -7.93
CA VAL A 58 4.55 15.13 -8.67
C VAL A 58 4.74 16.63 -8.87
N PHE A 59 3.71 17.33 -9.37
CA PHE A 59 3.77 18.78 -9.54
C PHE A 59 4.01 19.51 -8.22
N ALA A 60 3.32 19.11 -7.14
CA ALA A 60 3.51 19.70 -5.81
C ALA A 60 4.95 19.52 -5.29
N TYR A 61 5.56 18.35 -5.52
CA TYR A 61 6.97 18.10 -5.17
C TYR A 61 7.91 19.01 -5.97
N LEU A 62 7.71 19.13 -7.29
CA LEU A 62 8.55 19.96 -8.16
C LEU A 62 8.44 21.44 -7.80
N VAL A 63 7.21 21.96 -7.67
CA VAL A 63 6.96 23.35 -7.27
C VAL A 63 7.57 23.66 -5.91
N SER A 64 7.52 22.73 -4.96
CA SER A 64 8.16 22.91 -3.65
C SER A 64 9.67 23.06 -3.74
N ASN A 65 10.33 22.31 -4.64
CA ASN A 65 11.77 22.39 -4.84
C ASN A 65 12.18 23.65 -5.62
N LEU A 66 11.37 24.08 -6.59
CA LEU A 66 11.60 25.34 -7.31
C LEU A 66 11.48 26.57 -6.38
N ASN A 67 10.62 26.50 -5.36
CA ASN A 67 10.46 27.55 -4.34
C ASN A 67 11.48 27.45 -3.18
N PHE A 68 12.71 27.01 -3.47
CA PHE A 68 13.85 26.98 -2.54
C PHE A 68 13.71 26.12 -1.27
N LYS A 69 12.73 25.21 -1.17
CA LYS A 69 12.65 24.29 -0.02
C LYS A 69 13.70 23.18 -0.04
N ASN A 70 14.44 23.02 -1.15
CA ASN A 70 15.52 22.02 -1.33
C ASN A 70 15.18 20.67 -0.69
N LEU A 71 13.99 20.13 -0.99
CA LEU A 71 13.50 18.89 -0.39
C LEU A 71 14.07 17.69 -1.18
N PRO A 72 15.08 16.99 -0.64
CA PRO A 72 15.72 15.91 -1.39
C PRO A 72 14.69 14.81 -1.67
N LEU A 73 14.69 14.28 -2.90
CA LEU A 73 13.74 13.26 -3.34
C LEU A 73 13.69 12.09 -2.37
N LYS A 74 14.86 11.64 -1.89
CA LYS A 74 14.97 10.56 -0.91
C LYS A 74 14.16 10.85 0.36
N THR A 75 14.29 12.04 0.93
CA THR A 75 13.58 12.44 2.15
C THR A 75 12.07 12.51 1.93
N PHE A 76 11.65 13.03 0.78
CA PHE A 76 10.25 13.05 0.38
C PHE A 76 9.67 11.62 0.27
N MET A 77 10.36 10.74 -0.47
CA MET A 77 9.93 9.36 -0.66
C MET A 77 9.92 8.56 0.64
N ASP A 78 10.94 8.74 1.50
CA ASP A 78 10.99 8.09 2.81
C ASP A 78 9.81 8.54 3.70
N SER A 79 9.50 9.84 3.73
CA SER A 79 8.36 10.39 4.48
C SER A 79 7.01 9.90 3.93
N PHE A 80 6.86 9.88 2.60
CA PHE A 80 5.66 9.41 1.94
C PHE A 80 5.42 7.91 2.19
N GLU A 81 6.46 7.09 2.04
CA GLU A 81 6.42 5.66 2.36
C GLU A 81 6.03 5.42 3.82
N LYS A 82 6.62 6.18 4.76
CA LYS A 82 6.27 6.11 6.18
C LYS A 82 4.79 6.40 6.43
N LYS A 83 4.20 7.39 5.76
CA LYS A 83 2.77 7.71 5.87
C LYS A 83 1.89 6.56 5.36
N ILE A 84 2.23 5.95 4.23
CA ILE A 84 1.51 4.79 3.68
C ILE A 84 1.57 3.61 4.66
N LEU A 85 2.76 3.29 5.19
CA LEU A 85 2.96 2.21 6.17
C LEU A 85 2.09 2.42 7.41
N LEU A 86 2.09 3.63 7.98
CA LEU A 86 1.27 3.96 9.15
C LEU A 86 -0.23 3.88 8.85
N ALA A 87 -0.68 4.39 7.70
CA ALA A 87 -2.07 4.30 7.29
C ALA A 87 -2.53 2.85 7.15
N CYS A 88 -1.72 2.01 6.50
CA CYS A 88 -2.00 0.59 6.35
C CYS A 88 -2.06 -0.14 7.69
N LEU A 89 -1.07 0.09 8.57
CA LEU A 89 -1.06 -0.51 9.90
C LEU A 89 -2.25 -0.06 10.75
N ARG A 90 -2.70 1.19 10.64
CA ARG A 90 -3.92 1.66 11.32
C ARG A 90 -5.17 0.98 10.78
N LEU A 91 -5.29 0.88 9.45
CA LEU A 91 -6.40 0.22 8.78
C LEU A 91 -6.53 -1.26 9.19
N THR A 92 -5.42 -1.93 9.51
CA THR A 92 -5.42 -3.33 9.96
C THR A 92 -5.35 -3.52 11.48
N GLY A 93 -5.54 -2.45 12.27
CA GLY A 93 -5.47 -2.53 13.74
C GLY A 93 -4.10 -2.96 14.27
N GLY A 94 -3.04 -2.70 13.51
CA GLY A 94 -1.67 -3.09 13.82
C GLY A 94 -1.30 -4.53 13.44
N ASN A 95 -2.18 -5.26 12.76
CA ASN A 95 -1.88 -6.59 12.26
C ASN A 95 -0.95 -6.51 11.04
N GLN A 96 0.33 -6.82 11.25
CA GLN A 96 1.38 -6.75 10.22
C GLN A 96 1.15 -7.74 9.06
N LYS A 97 0.62 -8.94 9.32
CA LYS A 97 0.34 -9.90 8.24
C LYS A 97 -0.75 -9.36 7.31
N ASN A 98 -1.81 -8.81 7.88
CA ASN A 98 -2.88 -8.18 7.11
C ASN A 98 -2.38 -6.92 6.40
N ALA A 99 -1.55 -6.10 7.04
CA ALA A 99 -0.99 -4.90 6.42
C ALA A 99 -0.09 -5.26 5.22
N ALA A 100 0.70 -6.33 5.34
CA ALA A 100 1.53 -6.84 4.26
C ALA A 100 0.67 -7.33 3.08
N ALA A 101 -0.43 -8.01 3.37
CA ALA A 101 -1.41 -8.44 2.37
C ALA A 101 -2.06 -7.25 1.63
N VAL A 102 -2.53 -6.22 2.37
CA VAL A 102 -3.11 -5.00 1.78
C VAL A 102 -2.11 -4.29 0.87
N MET A 103 -0.84 -4.22 1.28
CA MET A 103 0.23 -3.60 0.48
C MET A 103 0.79 -4.50 -0.62
N SER A 104 0.32 -5.76 -0.71
CA SER A 104 0.85 -6.76 -1.66
C SER A 104 2.37 -6.97 -1.58
N ILE A 105 2.91 -7.00 -0.35
CA ILE A 105 4.32 -7.29 -0.08
C ILE A 105 4.47 -8.46 0.89
N LYS A 106 5.66 -9.09 0.88
CA LYS A 106 5.97 -10.14 1.86
C LYS A 106 5.99 -9.55 3.28
N PRO A 107 5.53 -10.28 4.31
CA PRO A 107 5.60 -9.82 5.70
C PRO A 107 7.02 -9.44 6.15
N THR A 108 8.05 -10.17 5.68
CA THR A 108 9.45 -9.85 5.95
C THR A 108 9.88 -8.52 5.35
N VAL A 109 9.40 -8.18 4.15
CA VAL A 109 9.65 -6.89 3.51
C VAL A 109 8.96 -5.78 4.30
N LEU A 110 7.71 -5.98 4.71
CA LEU A 110 7.01 -5.02 5.57
C LEU A 110 7.79 -4.77 6.87
N PHE A 111 8.28 -5.82 7.52
CA PHE A 111 9.06 -5.71 8.75
C PHE A 111 10.33 -4.87 8.53
N GLU A 112 11.10 -5.14 7.47
CA GLU A 112 12.30 -4.35 7.14
C GLU A 112 11.97 -2.89 6.83
N LYS A 113 10.86 -2.64 6.13
CA LYS A 113 10.37 -1.28 5.86
C LYS A 113 9.98 -0.56 7.15
N MET A 114 9.29 -1.22 8.07
CA MET A 114 8.96 -0.66 9.38
C MET A 114 10.22 -0.32 10.18
N ARG A 115 11.22 -1.22 10.18
CA ARG A 115 12.50 -1.03 10.86
C ARG A 115 13.26 0.17 10.28
N LYS A 116 13.34 0.27 8.95
CA LYS A 116 13.96 1.41 8.23
C LYS A 116 13.34 2.75 8.64
N HIS A 117 12.02 2.78 8.84
CA HIS A 117 11.27 4.01 9.15
C HIS A 117 11.09 4.28 10.66
N GLY A 118 11.65 3.44 11.52
CA GLY A 118 11.54 3.54 12.98
C GLY A 118 10.10 3.39 13.49
N ILE A 119 9.28 2.57 12.81
CA ILE A 119 7.89 2.33 13.18
C ILE A 119 7.82 1.20 14.21
N ASN A 120 7.52 1.56 15.45
CA ASN A 120 7.36 0.62 16.56
C ASN A 120 5.88 0.46 16.94
N ARG A 121 5.52 -0.67 17.57
CA ARG A 121 4.13 -0.95 18.00
C ARG A 121 3.49 0.16 18.86
N GLN A 122 4.30 0.93 19.58
CA GLN A 122 3.81 2.04 20.40
C GLN A 122 3.24 3.20 19.56
N GLN A 123 3.79 3.46 18.36
CA GLN A 123 3.29 4.51 17.45
C GLN A 123 1.94 4.15 16.81
N LEU A 124 1.53 2.87 16.92
CA LEU A 124 0.24 2.37 16.43
C LEU A 124 -0.88 2.57 17.45
N ARG A 125 -0.56 2.94 18.71
CA ARG A 125 -1.54 3.12 19.80
C ARG A 125 -2.12 4.52 19.92
N LEU A 126 -1.71 5.48 19.09
CA LEU A 126 -2.26 6.83 19.16
C LEU A 126 -3.65 6.89 18.49
N PRO A 127 -4.73 7.17 19.25
CA PRO A 127 -6.02 7.49 18.68
C PRO A 127 -5.99 8.92 18.15
N GLY A 128 -6.49 9.13 16.93
CA GLY A 128 -6.94 10.44 16.45
C GLY A 128 -5.88 11.56 16.44
N ALA A 129 -5.17 11.72 15.32
CA ALA A 129 -4.89 13.04 14.76
C ALA A 129 -4.24 12.83 13.40
N TRP A 130 -5.01 13.10 12.35
CA TRP A 130 -4.44 13.88 11.28
C TRP A 130 -4.15 15.22 11.95
N SER A 131 -2.92 15.44 12.43
CA SER A 131 -2.49 16.82 12.71
C SER A 131 -2.48 17.50 11.35
N SER A 132 -3.62 18.08 11.03
CA SER A 132 -3.76 19.22 10.16
C SER A 132 -2.94 20.34 10.79
N SER A 133 -1.62 20.31 10.61
CA SER A 133 -0.77 21.47 10.84
C SER A 133 -0.96 22.39 9.65
N HIS A 134 -2.13 23.02 9.55
CA HIS A 134 -2.33 24.15 8.64
C HIS A 134 -3.37 25.11 9.22
N LEU A 135 -2.91 26.35 9.41
CA LEU A 135 -3.66 27.58 9.69
C LEU A 135 -4.05 27.85 11.15
N GLU A 136 -3.07 28.27 11.97
CA GLU A 136 -3.32 29.43 12.83
C GLU A 136 -3.19 30.69 11.95
N MET A 137 -4.31 31.21 11.48
CA MET A 137 -4.44 32.64 11.21
C MET A 137 -4.59 33.32 12.57
N ARG A 138 -3.68 34.25 12.87
CA ARG A 138 -3.90 35.27 13.89
C ARG A 138 -4.29 36.54 13.16
N ASP A 139 -5.44 37.07 13.54
CA ASP A 139 -5.84 38.46 13.30
C ASP A 139 -4.94 39.43 14.07
#